data_AF-A0A151RP44-F1
#
_entry.id   AF-A0A151RP44-F1
#
_cell.length_a   1.000
_cell.length_b   1.000
_cell.length_c   1.000
_cell.angle_alpha   90.00
_cell.angle_beta   90.00
_cell.angle_gamma   90.00
#
_symmetry.space_group_name_H-M   'P 1'
#
loop_
_entity.id
_entity.type
_entity.pdbx_description
1 polymer ?
#
loop_
_entity_poly.entity_id
_entity_poly.type
_entity_poly.pdbx_seq_one_letter_code
_entity_poly.pdbx_strand_id
1 'polypeptide(L)'
;MGSSSDPPRFYVYQCLFRDLGVCLPFTQFECEFLNFINSAPCQLHPNNWGFLRSFQVLCSVLGIEVSLPVFLHFYQLKMGVPPYGLMSLSGSKDGGLFTFYS
;
A
#
# COMPACT_ATOMS: atom_id res chain seq x y z
N MET A 1 32.94 19.58 -1.03
CA MET A 1 31.56 19.23 -1.43
C MET A 1 30.75 19.13 -0.15
N GLY A 2 29.81 20.05 0.07
CA GLY A 2 29.08 20.16 1.33
C GLY A 2 28.24 18.91 1.60
N SER A 3 28.44 18.31 2.77
CA SER A 3 27.51 17.34 3.33
C SER A 3 26.23 18.10 3.68
N SER A 4 25.23 18.08 2.80
CA SER A 4 23.89 18.55 3.14
C SER A 4 23.36 17.64 4.26
N SER A 5 23.41 18.13 5.49
CA SER A 5 22.80 17.53 6.69
C SER A 5 21.28 17.65 6.66
N ASP A 6 20.67 17.40 5.50
CA ASP A 6 19.23 17.34 5.37
C ASP A 6 18.74 15.96 5.84
N PRO A 7 17.73 15.90 6.73
CA PRO A 7 17.12 14.63 7.09
C PRO A 7 16.52 13.98 5.83
N PRO A 8 16.51 12.64 5.73
CA PRO A 8 15.92 11.96 4.58
C PRO A 8 14.45 12.35 4.43
N ARG A 9 14.07 12.80 3.22
CA ARG A 9 12.70 13.21 2.86
C ARG A 9 12.17 12.28 1.78
N PHE A 10 10.85 12.07 1.79
CA PHE A 10 10.15 11.33 0.74
C PHE A 10 8.86 12.06 0.36
N TYR A 11 8.38 11.80 -0.85
CA TYR A 11 7.12 12.33 -1.35
C TYR A 11 5.99 11.34 -1.07
N VAL A 12 4.77 11.86 -0.88
CA VAL A 12 3.54 11.08 -0.68
C VAL A 12 2.38 11.84 -1.31
N TYR A 13 1.41 11.10 -1.85
CA TYR A 13 0.17 11.70 -2.33
C TYR A 13 -0.66 12.27 -1.17
N GLN A 14 -1.14 13.51 -1.30
CA GLN A 14 -1.93 14.16 -0.26
C GLN A 14 -3.24 13.41 0.07
N CYS A 15 -3.85 12.74 -0.92
CA CYS A 15 -5.08 11.97 -0.72
C CYS A 15 -4.92 10.79 0.25
N LEU A 16 -3.70 10.30 0.48
CA LEU A 16 -3.46 9.22 1.45
C LEU A 16 -3.82 9.68 2.86
N PHE A 17 -3.46 10.91 3.22
CA PHE A 17 -3.79 11.51 4.50
C PHE A 17 -5.24 11.99 4.54
N ARG A 18 -5.65 12.74 3.50
CA ARG A 18 -6.96 13.42 3.48
C ARG A 18 -8.13 12.46 3.30
N ASP A 19 -8.01 11.51 2.38
CA ASP A 19 -9.14 10.68 1.92
C ASP A 19 -9.03 9.24 2.44
N LEU A 20 -7.82 8.68 2.53
CA LEU A 20 -7.59 7.30 2.97
C LEU A 20 -7.26 7.16 4.47
N GLY A 21 -7.12 8.28 5.19
CA GLY A 21 -6.83 8.31 6.62
C GLY A 21 -5.55 7.58 7.01
N VAL A 22 -4.54 7.57 6.13
CA VAL A 22 -3.18 7.10 6.45
C VAL A 22 -2.57 8.08 7.46
N CYS A 23 -1.86 7.56 8.47
CA CYS A 23 -1.20 8.38 9.49
C CYS A 23 0.30 8.07 9.53
N LEU A 24 1.11 9.05 9.96
CA LEU A 24 2.53 8.85 10.27
C LEU A 24 2.74 8.70 11.79
N PRO A 25 3.73 7.90 12.24
CA PRO A 25 4.53 6.97 11.42
C PRO A 25 3.65 5.87 10.79
N PHE A 26 4.07 5.35 9.63
CA PHE A 26 3.36 4.23 9.00
C PHE A 26 3.25 3.06 9.97
N THR A 27 2.16 2.31 9.86
CA THR A 27 1.97 1.08 10.62
C THR A 27 3.00 0.02 10.21
N GLN A 28 3.27 -0.93 11.10
CA GLN A 28 4.17 -2.05 10.82
C GLN A 28 3.78 -2.79 9.53
N PHE A 29 2.48 -3.03 9.33
CA PHE A 29 1.95 -3.67 8.13
C PHE A 29 2.22 -2.85 6.85
N GLU A 30 2.01 -1.54 6.86
CA GLU A 30 2.30 -0.68 5.71
C GLU A 30 3.79 -0.68 5.38
N CYS A 31 4.66 -0.62 6.39
CA CYS A 31 6.10 -0.75 6.23
C CYS A 31 6.50 -2.10 5.63
N GLU A 32 5.95 -3.20 6.15
CA GLU A 32 6.19 -4.55 5.63
C GLU A 32 5.76 -4.69 4.17
N PHE A 33 4.59 -4.17 3.81
CA PHE A 33 4.14 -4.17 2.44
C PHE A 33 5.08 -3.37 1.52
N LEU A 34 5.43 -2.14 1.89
CA LEU A 34 6.33 -1.28 1.11
C LEU A 34 7.72 -1.92 0.94
N ASN A 35 8.23 -2.58 1.99
CA ASN A 35 9.48 -3.34 1.94
C ASN A 35 9.36 -4.57 1.02
N PHE A 36 8.24 -5.30 1.09
CA PHE A 36 7.99 -6.47 0.25
C PHE A 36 7.99 -6.10 -1.24
N ILE A 37 7.38 -4.96 -1.59
CA ILE A 37 7.36 -4.46 -2.97
C ILE A 37 8.60 -3.63 -3.33
N ASN A 38 9.53 -3.44 -2.39
CA ASN A 38 10.72 -2.61 -2.52
C ASN A 38 10.46 -1.26 -3.19
N SER A 39 9.40 -0.57 -2.78
CA SER A 39 8.94 0.67 -3.40
C SER A 39 8.64 1.75 -2.36
N ALA A 40 8.87 3.00 -2.73
CA ALA A 40 8.53 4.16 -1.91
C ALA A 40 7.02 4.42 -1.88
N PRO A 41 6.47 5.05 -0.81
CA PRO A 41 5.05 5.39 -0.71
C PRO A 41 4.48 6.14 -1.94
N CYS A 42 5.26 7.02 -2.57
CA CYS A 42 4.87 7.77 -3.77
C CYS A 42 4.81 6.94 -5.05
N GLN A 43 5.48 5.79 -5.12
CA GLN A 43 5.46 4.93 -6.30
C GLN A 43 4.19 4.08 -6.35
N LEU A 44 3.50 3.94 -5.20
CA LEU A 44 2.25 3.22 -5.10
C LEU A 44 1.08 4.16 -5.40
N HIS A 45 0.26 3.81 -6.40
CA HIS A 45 -0.91 4.60 -6.78
C HIS A 45 -1.91 4.72 -5.61
N PRO A 46 -2.62 5.85 -5.43
CA PRO A 46 -3.62 6.00 -4.37
C PRO A 46 -4.65 4.88 -4.31
N ASN A 47 -5.04 4.32 -5.46
CA ASN A 47 -5.97 3.18 -5.51
C ASN A 47 -5.42 1.95 -4.76
N ASN A 48 -4.13 1.64 -4.93
CA ASN A 48 -3.48 0.53 -4.24
C ASN A 48 -3.38 0.77 -2.74
N TRP A 49 -3.10 2.02 -2.33
CA TRP A 49 -3.18 2.42 -0.92
C TRP A 49 -4.58 2.21 -0.36
N GLY A 50 -5.62 2.44 -1.16
CA GLY A 50 -7.02 2.16 -0.82
C GLY A 50 -7.27 0.69 -0.47
N PHE A 51 -6.68 -0.26 -1.22
CA PHE A 51 -6.76 -1.69 -0.89
C PHE A 51 -6.11 -2.02 0.45
N LEU A 52 -4.92 -1.48 0.73
CA LEU A 52 -4.25 -1.66 2.03
C LEU A 52 -5.12 -1.15 3.18
N ARG A 53 -5.63 0.09 3.05
CA ARG A 53 -6.47 0.70 4.09
C ARG A 53 -7.78 -0.04 4.29
N SER A 54 -8.43 -0.47 3.22
CA SER A 54 -9.68 -1.23 3.30
C SER A 54 -9.48 -2.55 4.03
N PHE A 55 -8.37 -3.25 3.77
CA PHE A 55 -8.02 -4.48 4.47
C PHE A 55 -7.74 -4.24 5.96
N GLN A 56 -6.99 -3.20 6.31
CA GLN A 56 -6.72 -2.84 7.70
C GLN A 56 -8.02 -2.52 8.46
N VAL A 57 -8.92 -1.74 7.86
CA VAL A 57 -10.22 -1.42 8.45
C VAL A 57 -11.05 -2.69 8.65
N LEU A 58 -11.09 -3.59 7.66
CA LEU A 58 -11.82 -4.85 7.79
C LEU A 58 -11.26 -5.72 8.92
N CYS A 59 -9.94 -5.92 8.97
CA CYS A 59 -9.29 -6.65 10.06
C CYS A 59 -9.63 -6.04 11.43
N SER A 60 -9.60 -4.70 11.54
CA SER A 60 -9.98 -4.01 12.77
C SER A 60 -11.44 -4.25 13.16
N VAL A 61 -12.37 -4.26 12.20
CA VAL A 61 -13.80 -4.54 12.46
C VAL A 61 -14.02 -5.99 12.87
N LEU A 62 -13.27 -6.92 12.28
CA LEU A 62 -13.34 -8.35 12.59
C LEU A 62 -12.57 -8.73 13.87
N GLY A 63 -11.78 -7.82 14.44
CA GLY A 63 -10.91 -8.11 15.58
C GLY A 63 -9.75 -9.05 15.26
N ILE A 64 -9.31 -9.09 14.00
CA ILE A 64 -8.22 -9.94 13.51
C ILE A 64 -6.98 -9.09 13.27
N GLU A 65 -5.80 -9.65 13.53
CA GLU A 65 -4.54 -9.01 13.23
C GLU A 65 -4.31 -8.87 11.71
N VAL A 66 -3.82 -7.71 11.29
CA VAL A 66 -3.48 -7.46 9.88
C VAL A 66 -2.18 -8.20 9.54
N SER A 67 -2.18 -8.99 8.47
CA SER A 67 -1.05 -9.83 8.07
C SER A 67 -0.77 -9.74 6.57
N LEU A 68 0.50 -9.50 6.21
CA LEU A 68 0.93 -9.41 4.81
C LEU A 68 0.66 -10.70 4.01
N PRO A 69 0.99 -11.92 4.50
CA PRO A 69 0.62 -13.15 3.82
C PRO A 69 -0.89 -13.28 3.55
N VAL A 70 -1.73 -12.90 4.52
CA VAL A 70 -3.19 -12.95 4.36
C VAL A 70 -3.65 -11.91 3.34
N PHE A 71 -3.08 -10.71 3.36
CA PHE A 71 -3.35 -9.70 2.34
C PHE A 71 -3.01 -10.22 0.93
N LEU A 72 -1.83 -10.81 0.75
CA LEU A 72 -1.38 -11.35 -0.54
C LEU A 72 -2.16 -12.58 -1.01
N HIS A 73 -2.87 -13.26 -0.10
CA HIS A 73 -3.80 -14.31 -0.47
C HIS A 73 -5.04 -13.74 -1.19
N PHE A 74 -5.58 -12.63 -0.69
CA PHE A 74 -6.77 -12.00 -1.25
C PHE A 74 -6.50 -11.04 -2.41
N TYR A 75 -5.31 -10.44 -2.46
CA TYR A 75 -4.93 -9.47 -3.48
C TYR A 75 -3.68 -9.88 -4.23
N GLN A 76 -3.76 -9.83 -5.56
CA GLN A 76 -2.64 -10.07 -6.44
C GLN A 76 -1.99 -8.75 -6.83
N LEU A 77 -0.67 -8.68 -6.65
CA LEU A 77 0.16 -7.62 -7.19
C LEU A 77 0.52 -7.93 -8.64
N LYS A 78 0.04 -7.11 -9.56
CA LYS A 78 0.46 -7.13 -10.97
C LYS A 78 1.51 -6.04 -11.16
N MET A 79 2.72 -6.45 -11.49
CA MET A 79 3.76 -5.54 -11.95
C MET A 79 3.44 -5.15 -13.41
N GLY A 80 3.26 -3.86 -13.67
CA GLY A 80 3.25 -3.37 -15.05
C GLY A 80 4.59 -3.64 -15.74
N VAL A 81 4.59 -3.67 -17.08
CA VAL A 81 5.80 -3.88 -17.88
C VAL A 81 6.74 -2.65 -17.73
N PRO A 82 8.07 -2.83 -17.59
CA PRO A 82 9.04 -1.72 -17.49
C PRO A 82 8.96 -0.75 -18.69
N PRO A 83 9.35 0.54 -18.56
CA PRO A 83 10.10 1.14 -17.45
C PRO A 83 9.24 1.90 -16.42
N TYR A 84 7.93 2.01 -16.65
CA TYR A 84 6.97 2.70 -15.77
C TYR A 84 5.91 1.75 -15.24
N GLY A 85 6.30 0.49 -15.02
CA GLY A 85 5.42 -0.58 -14.59
C GLY A 85 4.83 -0.29 -13.21
N LEU A 86 3.75 0.48 -13.16
CA LEU A 86 2.99 0.71 -11.94
C LEU A 86 2.55 -0.64 -11.39
N MET A 87 2.75 -0.83 -10.09
CA MET A 87 2.07 -1.92 -9.39
C MET A 87 0.57 -1.65 -9.47
N SER A 88 -0.20 -2.67 -9.80
CA SER A 88 -1.65 -2.66 -9.68
C SER A 88 -2.05 -3.79 -8.75
N LEU A 89 -2.85 -3.48 -7.74
CA LEU A 89 -3.51 -4.48 -6.91
C LEU A 89 -4.85 -4.83 -7.55
N SER A 90 -5.09 -6.12 -7.76
CA SER A 90 -6.40 -6.65 -8.14
C SER A 90 -6.80 -7.77 -7.20
N GLY A 91 -8.10 -7.93 -6.94
CA GLY A 91 -8.62 -9.08 -6.20
C GLY A 91 -8.14 -10.40 -6.82
N SER A 92 -7.85 -11.38 -5.97
CA SER A 92 -7.44 -12.71 -6.41
C SER A 92 -8.56 -13.41 -7.16
N LYS A 93 -8.20 -14.29 -8.11
CA LYS A 93 -9.15 -15.09 -8.89
C LYS A 93 -10.00 -16.03 -8.03
N ASP A 94 -9.51 -16.36 -6.83
CA ASP A 94 -10.17 -17.26 -5.88
C ASP A 94 -11.16 -16.55 -4.94
N GLY A 95 -11.45 -15.26 -5.18
CA GLY A 95 -12.42 -14.49 -4.40
C GLY A 95 -11.82 -13.23 -3.78
N GLY A 96 -11.58 -12.21 -4.61
CA GLY A 96 -11.14 -10.90 -4.15
C GLY A 96 -12.05 -10.32 -3.07
N LEU A 97 -11.47 -9.89 -1.95
CA LEU A 97 -12.20 -9.42 -0.76
C LEU A 97 -12.89 -8.06 -1.00
N PHE A 98 -12.34 -7.24 -1.91
CA PHE A 98 -12.95 -6.00 -2.39
C PHE A 98 -12.77 -5.84 -3.91
N THR A 99 -13.82 -5.37 -4.59
CA THR A 99 -13.80 -4.92 -5.99
C THR A 99 -14.07 -3.42 -6.03
N PHE A 100 -13.03 -2.60 -5.89
CA PHE A 100 -13.15 -1.16 -6.16
C PHE A 100 -12.95 -0.88 -7.65
N TYR A 101 -13.63 0.16 -8.15
CA TYR A 101 -13.84 0.48 -9.56
C TYR A 101 -12.68 0.09 -10.49
N SER A 102 -12.99 -0.83 -11.41
CA SER A 102 -12.15 -1.26 -12.53
C SER A 102 -12.01 -0.19 -13.60
#